data_AF-A0A938TZA1-F1
#
_entry.id   AF-A0A938TZA1-F1
#
_cell.length_a   1.000
_cell.length_b   1.000
_cell.length_c   1.000
_cell.angle_alpha   90.00
_cell.angle_beta   90.00
_cell.angle_gamma   90.00
#
_symmetry.space_group_name_H-M   'P 1'
#
loop_
_entity.id
_entity.type
_entity.pdbx_description
1 polymer ?
#
loop_
_entity_poly.entity_id
_entity_poly.type
_entity_poly.pdbx_seq_one_letter_code
_entity_poly.pdbx_strand_id
1 'polypeptide(L)'
;MRRFLLKCGSGLVALLLALGLSAGGGMAVTKRQMKAEIQSFHAFLRDHPRVSTELQANPRLAGNRKYLDKHEDLKKFLRRHPAVQHEVINHPRNVFGSNKRRR
;
A
#
# COMPACT_ATOMS: atom_id res chain seq x y z
N MET A 1 3.65 -41.85 23.70
CA MET A 1 2.35 -41.21 23.95
C MET A 1 2.35 -39.80 23.39
N ARG A 2 1.48 -39.54 22.40
CA ARG A 2 0.93 -38.24 21.93
C ARG A 2 1.96 -37.10 21.74
N ARG A 3 2.17 -36.58 20.52
CA ARG A 3 1.24 -35.65 19.87
C ARG A 3 1.56 -35.46 18.36
N PHE A 4 0.60 -35.87 17.51
CA PHE A 4 0.04 -35.08 16.39
C PHE A 4 1.02 -34.12 15.68
N LEU A 5 1.68 -34.51 14.58
CA LEU A 5 1.13 -34.45 13.21
C LEU A 5 -0.04 -33.46 13.04
N LEU A 6 0.26 -32.21 12.68
CA LEU A 6 -0.71 -31.29 12.11
C LEU A 6 -0.23 -30.84 10.73
N LYS A 7 -0.94 -31.38 9.75
CA LYS A 7 -0.90 -31.08 8.33
C LYS A 7 -1.84 -29.89 8.14
N CYS A 8 -1.30 -28.69 7.92
CA CYS A 8 -2.07 -27.55 7.41
C CYS A 8 -1.21 -26.83 6.38
N GLY A 9 -1.47 -27.11 5.11
CA GLY A 9 -1.08 -26.20 4.05
C GLY A 9 -1.89 -24.92 4.18
N SER A 10 -1.24 -23.77 4.17
CA SER A 10 -1.85 -22.45 3.98
C SER A 10 -0.72 -21.47 3.64
N GLY A 11 -0.89 -20.79 2.51
CA GLY A 11 0.12 -19.93 1.89
C GLY A 11 0.76 -18.93 2.84
N LEU A 12 2.08 -18.85 2.76
CA LEU A 12 2.94 -17.95 3.52
C LEU A 12 2.92 -16.54 2.89
N VAL A 13 1.73 -15.95 2.77
CA VAL A 13 1.52 -14.54 2.42
C VAL A 13 1.00 -13.82 3.66
N ALA A 14 1.84 -13.72 4.67
CA ALA A 14 1.59 -12.89 5.83
C ALA A 14 2.92 -12.43 6.42
N LEU A 15 3.72 -11.72 5.62
CA LEU A 15 4.73 -10.81 6.15
C LEU A 15 4.03 -9.54 6.65
N LEU A 16 3.17 -9.71 7.66
CA LEU A 16 2.64 -8.61 8.45
C LEU A 16 3.78 -8.15 9.38
N LEU A 17 4.39 -7.03 9.03
CA LEU A 17 5.30 -6.27 9.90
C LEU A 17 4.55 -5.84 11.16
N ALA A 18 4.55 -6.72 12.15
CA ALA A 18 4.30 -6.39 13.54
C ALA A 18 5.55 -5.67 14.10
N LEU A 19 5.56 -4.34 14.01
CA LEU A 19 6.15 -3.47 15.03
C LEU A 19 4.96 -2.72 15.64
N GLY A 20 4.62 -2.81 16.92
CA GLY A 20 5.52 -2.83 18.07
C GLY A 20 5.45 -1.45 18.74
N LEU A 21 4.34 -1.22 19.46
CA LEU A 21 4.15 -0.36 20.65
C LEU A 21 5.06 0.88 20.82
N SER A 22 4.49 2.09 20.64
CA SER A 22 4.78 3.20 21.55
C SER A 22 3.65 4.22 21.54
N ALA A 23 3.19 4.55 22.75
CA ALA A 23 2.23 5.59 23.02
C ALA A 23 2.87 6.97 22.78
N GLY A 24 2.16 7.87 22.10
CA GLY A 24 2.49 9.30 22.09
C GLY A 24 2.45 9.96 20.72
N GLY A 25 1.54 10.93 20.57
CA GLY A 25 1.64 12.01 19.59
C GLY A 25 1.06 11.69 18.21
N GLY A 26 0.28 12.62 17.67
CA GLY A 26 -0.36 12.51 16.36
C GLY A 26 0.61 12.03 15.28
N MET A 27 0.13 11.12 14.43
CA MET A 27 0.90 10.49 13.35
C MET A 27 1.40 11.53 12.34
N ALA A 28 2.49 12.21 12.67
CA ALA A 28 3.34 12.85 11.68
C ALA A 28 4.08 11.72 10.97
N VAL A 29 3.47 11.17 9.91
CA VAL A 29 4.17 10.26 9.00
C VAL A 29 5.45 10.96 8.55
N THR A 30 6.59 10.46 9.00
CA THR A 30 7.87 11.07 8.67
C THR A 30 8.10 10.94 7.17
N LYS A 31 8.84 11.88 6.56
CA LYS A 31 9.18 11.80 5.12
C LYS A 31 9.83 10.46 4.73
N ARG A 32 10.59 9.84 5.63
CA ARG A 32 11.22 8.52 5.40
C ARG A 32 10.20 7.40 5.36
N GLN A 33 9.23 7.40 6.28
CA GLN A 33 8.11 6.46 6.26
C GLN A 33 7.29 6.64 4.99
N MET A 34 6.89 7.88 4.63
CA MET A 34 6.13 8.13 3.39
C MET A 34 6.85 7.57 2.14
N LYS A 35 8.18 7.72 2.06
CA LYS A 35 8.96 7.13 0.95
C LYS A 35 8.91 5.61 0.94
N ALA A 36 8.94 4.95 2.09
CA ALA A 36 8.80 3.50 2.18
C ALA A 36 7.39 3.05 1.77
N GLU A 37 6.36 3.78 2.21
CA GLU A 37 4.96 3.53 1.88
C GLU A 37 4.70 3.68 0.37
N ILE A 38 5.27 4.73 -0.26
CA ILE A 38 5.21 4.93 -1.72
C ILE A 38 5.93 3.81 -2.46
N GLN A 39 7.08 3.32 -1.96
CA GLN A 39 7.77 2.18 -2.56
C GLN A 39 6.94 0.89 -2.47
N SER A 40 6.31 0.63 -1.32
CA SER A 40 5.36 -0.48 -1.17
C SER A 40 4.19 -0.37 -2.13
N PHE A 41 3.67 0.85 -2.33
CA PHE A 41 2.62 1.11 -3.31
C PHE A 41 3.09 0.86 -4.75
N HIS A 42 4.30 1.29 -5.11
CA HIS A 42 4.88 1.00 -6.43
C HIS A 42 5.10 -0.50 -6.66
N ALA A 43 5.49 -1.24 -5.63
CA ALA A 43 5.59 -2.69 -5.69
C ALA A 43 4.21 -3.33 -5.95
N PHE A 44 3.16 -2.86 -5.28
CA PHE A 44 1.78 -3.28 -5.55
C PHE A 44 1.33 -2.96 -6.98
N LEU A 45 1.65 -1.76 -7.48
CA LEU A 45 1.31 -1.34 -8.85
C LEU A 45 2.04 -2.14 -9.93
N ARG A 46 3.26 -2.63 -9.66
CA ARG A 46 3.98 -3.55 -10.56
C ARG A 46 3.26 -4.88 -10.72
N ASP A 47 2.67 -5.38 -9.63
CA ASP A 47 1.87 -6.61 -9.65
C ASP A 47 0.48 -6.39 -10.29
N HIS A 48 -0.03 -5.15 -10.21
CA HIS A 48 -1.32 -4.74 -10.76
C HIS A 48 -1.17 -3.66 -11.86
N PRO A 49 -0.64 -3.99 -13.04
CA PRO A 49 -0.33 -3.01 -14.09
C PRO A 49 -1.57 -2.27 -14.60
N ARG A 50 -2.73 -2.94 -14.65
CA ARG A 50 -4.00 -2.32 -15.06
C ARG A 50 -4.41 -1.19 -14.11
N VAL A 51 -4.35 -1.46 -12.80
CA VAL A 51 -4.67 -0.49 -11.74
C VAL A 51 -3.69 0.68 -11.76
N SER A 52 -2.41 0.42 -12.04
CA SER A 52 -1.39 1.46 -12.21
C SER A 52 -1.74 2.44 -13.32
N THR A 53 -2.08 1.93 -14.52
CA THR A 53 -2.44 2.78 -15.66
C THR A 53 -3.68 3.61 -15.37
N GLU A 54 -4.71 3.01 -14.76
CA GLU A 54 -5.94 3.72 -14.41
C GLU A 54 -5.71 4.83 -13.37
N LEU A 55 -4.91 4.56 -12.33
CA LEU A 55 -4.55 5.55 -11.31
C LEU A 55 -3.65 6.66 -11.86
N GLN A 56 -2.74 6.34 -12.78
CA GLN A 56 -1.92 7.34 -13.47
C GLN A 56 -2.77 8.24 -14.37
N ALA A 57 -3.76 7.68 -15.07
CA ALA A 57 -4.70 8.44 -15.87
C ALA A 57 -5.65 9.28 -14.99
N ASN A 58 -6.10 8.74 -13.86
CA ASN A 58 -6.99 9.42 -12.94
C ASN A 58 -6.66 9.09 -11.47
N PRO A 59 -5.89 9.95 -10.78
CA PRO A 59 -5.50 9.71 -9.39
C PRO A 59 -6.68 9.76 -8.41
N ARG A 60 -7.83 10.33 -8.80
CA ARG A 60 -9.04 10.36 -7.95
C ARG A 60 -9.68 8.98 -7.79
N LEU A 61 -9.30 8.00 -8.62
CA LEU A 61 -9.77 6.61 -8.49
C LEU A 61 -9.35 5.98 -7.15
N ALA A 62 -8.24 6.41 -6.55
CA ALA A 62 -7.81 5.97 -5.21
C ALA A 62 -8.84 6.30 -4.12
N GLY A 63 -9.69 7.30 -4.32
CA GLY A 63 -10.79 7.66 -3.40
C GLY A 63 -12.17 7.20 -3.86
N ASN A 64 -12.29 6.63 -5.07
CA ASN A 64 -13.58 6.31 -5.65
C ASN A 64 -14.10 4.96 -5.14
N ARG A 65 -15.18 4.99 -4.35
CA ARG A 65 -15.77 3.79 -3.76
C ARG A 65 -16.18 2.73 -4.80
N LYS A 66 -16.72 3.11 -5.96
CA LYS A 66 -17.08 2.16 -7.03
C LYS A 66 -15.87 1.44 -7.63
N TYR A 67 -14.74 2.13 -7.70
CA TYR A 67 -13.49 1.57 -8.20
C TYR A 67 -12.85 0.66 -7.16
N LEU A 68 -12.81 1.09 -5.89
CA LEU A 68 -12.32 0.29 -4.78
C LEU A 68 -13.14 -0.99 -4.54
N ASP A 69 -14.43 -0.99 -4.87
CA ASP A 69 -15.27 -2.18 -4.78
C ASP A 69 -14.93 -3.23 -5.86
N LYS A 70 -14.54 -2.77 -7.06
CA LYS A 70 -14.05 -3.64 -8.14
C LYS A 70 -12.61 -4.11 -7.91
N HIS A 71 -11.85 -3.41 -7.07
CA HIS A 71 -10.44 -3.68 -6.76
C HIS A 71 -10.24 -3.85 -5.25
N GLU A 72 -10.70 -4.99 -4.73
CA GLU A 72 -10.62 -5.31 -3.30
C GLU A 72 -9.19 -5.25 -2.75
N ASP A 73 -8.19 -5.65 -3.54
CA ASP A 73 -6.79 -5.64 -3.13
C ASP A 73 -6.26 -4.22 -2.95
N LEU A 74 -6.62 -3.30 -3.87
CA LEU A 74 -6.30 -1.88 -3.75
C LEU A 74 -7.01 -1.28 -2.54
N LYS A 75 -8.29 -1.62 -2.31
CA LYS A 75 -9.05 -1.19 -1.13
C LYS A 75 -8.39 -1.64 0.17
N LYS A 76 -7.95 -2.90 0.26
CA LYS A 76 -7.22 -3.43 1.42
C LYS A 76 -5.85 -2.76 1.61
N PHE A 77 -5.17 -2.40 0.52
CA PHE A 77 -3.91 -1.67 0.58
C PHE A 77 -4.12 -0.25 1.12
N LEU A 78 -5.01 0.53 0.51
CA LEU A 78 -5.25 1.92 0.91
C LEU A 78 -5.82 2.06 2.33
N ARG A 79 -6.63 1.09 2.78
CA ARG A 79 -7.08 1.03 4.18
C ARG A 79 -5.93 0.86 5.18
N ARG A 80 -4.87 0.14 4.81
CA ARG A 80 -3.66 -0.02 5.63
C ARG A 80 -2.72 1.19 5.52
N HIS A 81 -2.76 1.88 4.38
CA HIS A 81 -1.88 2.99 4.05
C HIS A 81 -2.67 4.27 3.71
N PRO A 82 -3.43 4.84 4.66
CA PRO A 82 -4.27 6.02 4.39
C PRO A 82 -3.44 7.24 3.95
N ALA A 83 -2.21 7.38 4.46
CA ALA A 83 -1.30 8.45 4.05
C ALA A 83 -0.96 8.41 2.55
N VAL A 84 -0.76 7.22 1.98
CA VAL A 84 -0.52 7.05 0.54
C VAL A 84 -1.74 7.43 -0.26
N GLN A 85 -2.94 7.04 0.20
CA GLN A 85 -4.19 7.43 -0.45
C GLN A 85 -4.33 8.95 -0.56
N HIS A 86 -4.08 9.66 0.55
CA HIS A 86 -4.09 11.12 0.58
C HIS A 86 -3.05 11.72 -0.36
N GLU A 87 -1.83 11.17 -0.39
CA GLU A 87 -0.76 11.68 -1.26
C GLU A 87 -1.04 11.42 -2.74
N VAL A 88 -1.64 10.28 -3.11
CA VAL A 88 -2.06 10.00 -4.50
C VAL A 88 -3.10 11.00 -4.97
N ILE A 89 -4.08 11.32 -4.12
CA ILE A 89 -5.18 12.23 -4.47
C ILE A 89 -4.71 13.69 -4.49
N ASN A 90 -3.98 14.13 -3.46
CA ASN A 90 -3.59 15.53 -3.29
C ASN A 90 -2.33 15.88 -4.08
N HIS A 91 -1.35 14.97 -4.13
CA HIS A 91 -0.04 15.19 -4.75
C HIS A 91 0.39 14.02 -5.65
N PRO A 92 -0.36 13.71 -6.72
CA PRO A 92 -0.06 12.58 -7.61
C PRO A 92 1.35 12.64 -8.21
N ARG A 93 1.91 13.85 -8.40
CA ARG A 93 3.29 14.04 -8.88
C ARG A 93 4.35 13.49 -7.92
N ASN A 94 4.11 13.48 -6.61
CA ASN A 94 5.07 12.93 -5.64
C ASN A 94 5.12 11.40 -5.73
N VAL A 95 3.97 10.79 -6.01
CA VAL A 95 3.83 9.34 -6.10
C VAL A 95 4.32 8.84 -7.47
N PHE A 96 3.83 9.42 -8.58
CA PHE A 96 4.15 8.92 -9.92
C PHE A 96 5.35 9.61 -10.59
N GLY A 97 5.70 10.83 -10.17
CA GLY A 97 6.78 11.62 -10.78
C GLY A 97 8.19 11.29 -10.27
N SER A 98 8.31 10.34 -9.34
CA SER A 98 9.58 9.97 -8.71
C SER A 98 10.41 9.00 -9.56
N ASN A 99 10.78 9.40 -10.78
CA ASN A 99 11.85 8.73 -11.52
C ASN A 99 12.61 9.66 -12.49
N LYS A 100 13.05 10.84 -12.02
CA LYS A 100 13.95 11.71 -12.79
C LYS A 100 14.89 12.53 -11.91
N ARG A 101 15.75 11.91 -11.09
CA ARG A 101 17.01 12.54 -10.60
C ARG A 101 18.05 11.48 -10.20
N ARG A 102 18.70 10.90 -11.19
CA ARG A 102 20.08 10.40 -11.08
C ARG A 102 20.81 10.70 -12.39
N ARG A 103 21.32 11.92 -12.49
CA ARG A 103 22.51 12.25 -13.27
C ARG A 103 23.47 12.93 -12.32
#